data_AF-A0A2K3NLI1-F1
#
_entry.id   AF-A0A2K3NLI1-F1
#
_cell.length_a   1.000
_cell.length_b   1.000
_cell.length_c   1.000
_cell.angle_alpha   90.00
_cell.angle_beta   90.00
_cell.angle_gamma   90.00
#
_symmetry.space_group_name_H-M   'P 1'
#
loop_
_entity.id
_entity.type
_entity.pdbx_description
1 polymer ?
#
loop_
_entity_poly.entity_id
_entity_poly.type
_entity_poly.pdbx_seq_one_letter_code
_entity_poly.pdbx_strand_id
1 'polypeptide(L)'
;MLRLKAFRPSTDKVVKIQLHPTHPWMVTADDSDRVSVWNWEHRQVIYELKAGGVDERRLVGAKLEKLAEGETESRGKPTEAIRGGSVKQVNFYDDDVRFWQNWHNRSAAAEAPTAVHTSSFSSPAPSTKGRHFLVICCLNKAIFLDLVTMRGRDVPKQELDNKSLHW
;
A
#
# COMPACT_ATOMS: atom_id res chain seq x y z
N MET A 1 1.86 -31.58 -19.25
CA MET A 1 2.48 -30.23 -19.17
C MET A 1 1.51 -29.30 -18.45
N LEU A 2 1.71 -29.01 -17.16
CA LEU A 2 0.83 -28.13 -16.40
C LEU A 2 1.08 -26.68 -16.82
N ARG A 3 0.19 -26.12 -17.67
CA ARG A 3 0.19 -24.69 -17.97
C ARG A 3 -0.51 -23.95 -16.83
N LEU A 4 0.27 -23.42 -15.91
CA LEU A 4 -0.23 -22.55 -14.84
C LEU A 4 -0.56 -21.16 -15.42
N LYS A 5 -1.70 -21.02 -16.12
CA LYS A 5 -2.24 -19.72 -16.57
C LYS A 5 -2.98 -19.00 -15.42
N ALA A 6 -2.31 -18.81 -14.29
CA ALA A 6 -2.90 -18.12 -13.14
C ALA A 6 -2.78 -16.58 -13.24
N PHE A 7 -1.76 -16.08 -13.96
CA PHE A 7 -1.43 -14.66 -14.02
C PHE A 7 -1.30 -14.17 -15.47
N ARG A 8 -1.65 -12.91 -15.71
CA ARG A 8 -1.29 -12.25 -16.99
C ARG A 8 0.15 -11.76 -16.87
N PRO A 9 1.00 -11.97 -17.91
CA PRO A 9 2.34 -11.42 -17.92
C PRO A 9 2.32 -9.89 -17.81
N SER A 10 3.29 -9.31 -17.10
CA SER A 10 3.58 -7.88 -17.26
C SER A 10 4.32 -7.65 -18.59
N THR A 11 4.12 -6.47 -19.18
CA THR A 11 4.87 -6.00 -20.34
C THR A 11 6.32 -5.71 -19.99
N ASP A 12 6.55 -5.21 -18.79
CA ASP A 12 7.85 -4.73 -18.35
C ASP A 12 8.37 -5.51 -17.15
N LYS A 13 9.60 -5.21 -16.71
CA LYS A 13 10.28 -5.99 -15.67
C LYS A 13 9.59 -5.77 -14.33
N VAL A 14 9.09 -6.85 -13.71
CA VAL A 14 8.59 -6.79 -12.33
C VAL A 14 9.76 -6.51 -11.38
N VAL A 15 9.69 -5.39 -10.67
CA VAL A 15 10.74 -4.91 -9.75
C VAL A 15 10.33 -4.94 -8.28
N LYS A 16 9.04 -5.11 -7.99
CA LYS A 16 8.52 -5.29 -6.62
C LYS A 16 7.43 -6.36 -6.63
N ILE A 17 7.40 -7.15 -5.57
CA ILE A 17 6.42 -8.21 -5.37
C ILE A 17 6.16 -8.36 -3.88
N GLN A 18 4.91 -8.65 -3.51
CA GLN A 18 4.57 -9.05 -2.15
C GLN A 18 3.35 -9.97 -2.17
N LEU A 19 3.32 -10.91 -1.24
CA LEU A 19 2.21 -11.84 -1.02
C LEU A 19 1.50 -11.48 0.29
N HIS A 20 0.17 -11.56 0.27
CA HIS A 20 -0.62 -11.50 1.50
C HIS A 20 -0.43 -12.81 2.29
N PRO A 21 -0.24 -12.77 3.62
CA PRO A 21 0.06 -13.98 4.40
C PRO A 21 -1.12 -14.94 4.54
N THR A 22 -2.36 -14.43 4.50
CA THR A 22 -3.59 -15.23 4.76
C THR A 22 -4.58 -15.23 3.60
N HIS A 23 -4.41 -14.35 2.61
CA HIS A 23 -5.30 -14.23 1.46
C HIS A 23 -4.55 -14.66 0.21
N PRO A 24 -5.24 -15.19 -0.81
CA PRO A 24 -4.63 -15.60 -2.06
C PRO A 24 -4.26 -14.40 -2.95
N TRP A 25 -3.69 -13.35 -2.35
CA TRP A 25 -3.46 -12.06 -2.99
C TRP A 25 -1.98 -11.76 -3.17
N MET A 26 -1.62 -11.31 -4.37
CA MET A 26 -0.27 -10.89 -4.72
C MET A 26 -0.32 -9.49 -5.30
N VAL A 27 0.57 -8.61 -4.86
CA VAL A 27 0.80 -7.33 -5.52
C VAL A 27 2.14 -7.37 -6.25
N THR A 28 2.16 -6.84 -7.46
CA THR A 28 3.37 -6.66 -8.27
C THR A 28 3.47 -5.21 -8.72
N ALA A 29 4.69 -4.68 -8.78
CA ALA A 29 4.99 -3.44 -9.50
C ALA A 29 6.11 -3.66 -10.52
N ASP A 30 5.92 -3.14 -11.73
CA ASP A 30 6.97 -3.12 -12.76
C ASP A 30 7.76 -1.80 -12.79
N ASP A 31 8.84 -1.78 -13.57
CA ASP A 31 9.70 -0.61 -13.76
C ASP A 31 9.02 0.54 -14.52
N SER A 32 7.83 0.29 -15.08
CA SER A 32 6.96 1.31 -15.67
C SER A 32 6.03 1.97 -14.63
N ASP A 33 6.17 1.65 -13.34
CA ASP A 33 5.33 2.11 -12.22
C ASP A 33 3.88 1.59 -12.28
N ARG A 34 3.63 0.51 -13.01
CA ARG A 34 2.34 -0.16 -13.05
C ARG A 34 2.24 -1.11 -11.87
N VAL A 35 1.17 -0.97 -11.08
CA VAL A 35 0.89 -1.81 -9.92
C VAL A 35 -0.35 -2.64 -10.21
N SER A 36 -0.24 -3.96 -10.02
CA SER A 36 -1.34 -4.91 -10.22
C SER A 36 -1.50 -5.77 -8.98
N VAL A 37 -2.74 -5.89 -8.50
CA VAL A 37 -3.14 -6.76 -7.38
C VAL A 37 -3.89 -7.94 -7.97
N TRP A 38 -3.45 -9.14 -7.64
CA TRP A 38 -3.94 -10.40 -8.19
C TRP A 38 -4.58 -11.24 -7.10
N ASN A 39 -5.71 -11.87 -7.40
CA ASN A 39 -6.21 -13.03 -6.68
C ASN A 39 -5.86 -14.29 -7.48
N TRP A 40 -4.94 -15.12 -6.99
CA TRP A 40 -4.51 -16.32 -7.72
C TRP A 40 -5.46 -17.50 -7.60
N GLU A 41 -6.30 -17.53 -6.56
CA GLU A 41 -7.35 -18.53 -6.41
C GLU A 41 -8.43 -18.34 -7.48
N HIS A 42 -8.85 -17.09 -7.70
CA HIS A 42 -9.85 -16.74 -8.72
C HIS A 42 -9.26 -16.39 -10.09
N ARG A 43 -7.92 -16.37 -10.22
CA ARG A 43 -7.20 -16.01 -11.47
C ARG A 43 -7.61 -14.65 -12.03
N GLN A 44 -7.78 -13.67 -11.15
CA GLN A 44 -8.31 -12.35 -11.47
C GLN A 44 -7.37 -11.24 -11.01
N VAL A 45 -7.36 -10.15 -11.76
CA VAL A 45 -6.82 -8.87 -11.28
C VAL A 45 -7.89 -8.23 -10.42
N ILE A 46 -7.58 -8.00 -9.14
CA ILE A 46 -8.43 -7.27 -8.21
C ILE A 46 -8.36 -5.76 -8.50
N TYR A 47 -7.14 -5.26 -8.70
CA TYR A 47 -6.90 -3.83 -8.88
C TYR A 47 -5.69 -3.57 -9.75
N GLU A 48 -5.72 -2.45 -10.47
CA GLU A 48 -4.65 -2.07 -11.38
C GLU A 48 -4.55 -0.55 -11.51
N LEU A 49 -3.34 -0.01 -11.41
CA LEU A 49 -3.11 1.43 -11.59
C LEU A 49 -1.69 1.73 -12.11
N LYS A 50 -1.54 2.91 -12.72
CA LYS A 50 -0.24 3.52 -13.05
C LYS A 50 0.13 4.50 -11.93
N ALA A 51 0.86 4.02 -10.92
CA ALA A 51 1.09 4.76 -9.69
C ALA A 51 2.04 5.98 -9.86
N GLY A 52 2.95 5.90 -10.84
CA GLY A 52 3.90 6.99 -11.10
C GLY A 52 3.27 8.27 -11.69
N GLY A 53 2.05 8.16 -12.24
CA GLY A 53 1.31 9.28 -12.79
C GLY A 53 0.43 10.01 -11.77
N VAL A 54 -0.46 10.85 -12.31
CA VAL A 54 -1.58 11.45 -11.57
C VAL A 54 -2.85 10.72 -11.99
N ASP A 55 -3.63 10.28 -11.02
CA ASP A 55 -4.95 9.69 -11.30
C ASP A 55 -6.01 10.79 -11.18
N GLU A 56 -6.52 11.24 -12.33
CA GLU A 56 -7.50 12.33 -12.38
C GLU A 56 -8.78 12.02 -11.60
N ARG A 57 -9.20 10.74 -11.54
CA ARG A 57 -10.39 10.36 -10.77
C ARG A 57 -10.19 10.56 -9.28
N ARG A 58 -8.98 10.26 -8.77
CA ARG A 58 -8.63 10.51 -7.37
C ARG A 58 -8.46 11.99 -7.08
N LEU A 59 -7.94 12.78 -8.03
CA LEU A 59 -7.83 14.23 -7.89
C LEU A 59 -9.20 14.89 -7.73
N VAL A 60 -10.18 14.48 -8.53
CA VAL A 60 -11.56 14.98 -8.42
C VAL A 60 -12.16 14.57 -7.08
N GLY A 61 -11.99 13.32 -6.65
CA GLY A 61 -12.45 12.85 -5.35
C GLY A 61 -11.89 13.68 -4.18
N ALA A 62 -10.58 13.93 -4.18
CA ALA A 62 -9.92 14.76 -3.18
C ALA A 62 -10.41 16.22 -3.19
N LYS A 63 -10.66 16.79 -4.37
CA LYS A 63 -11.21 18.16 -4.49
C LYS A 63 -12.62 18.23 -3.92
N LEU A 64 -13.48 17.24 -4.20
CA LEU A 64 -14.83 17.17 -3.66
C LEU A 64 -14.84 17.00 -2.13
N GLU A 65 -13.92 16.20 -1.59
CA GLU A 65 -13.76 16.00 -0.14
C GLU A 65 -13.34 17.31 0.54
N LYS A 66 -12.34 18.03 0.02
CA LYS A 66 -11.92 19.34 0.55
C LYS A 66 -13.02 20.39 0.48
N LEU A 67 -13.81 20.39 -0.59
CA LEU A 67 -14.97 21.28 -0.71
C LEU A 67 -16.04 20.94 0.35
N ALA A 68 -16.25 19.66 0.65
CA ALA A 68 -17.17 19.23 1.71
C ALA A 68 -16.65 19.61 3.12
N GLU A 69 -15.33 19.65 3.31
CA GLU A 69 -14.67 20.06 4.56
C GLU A 69 -14.59 21.59 4.73
N GLY A 70 -15.03 22.38 3.73
CA GLY A 70 -15.06 23.85 3.80
C GLY A 70 -13.72 24.54 3.50
N GLU A 71 -12.73 23.82 2.98
CA GLU A 71 -11.46 24.42 2.55
C GLU A 71 -11.61 25.11 1.18
N THR A 72 -11.34 26.43 1.12
CA THR A 72 -11.22 27.18 -0.14
C THR A 72 -9.79 27.12 -0.70
N GLU A 73 -9.67 26.92 -2.02
CA GLU A 73 -8.45 26.55 -2.76
C GLU A 73 -7.12 27.15 -2.27
N SER A 74 -6.11 26.29 -2.05
CA SER A 74 -4.73 26.73 -1.84
C SER A 74 -4.03 27.03 -3.17
N ARG A 75 -3.38 28.20 -3.23
CA ARG A 75 -2.79 28.86 -4.41
C ARG A 75 -1.47 28.20 -4.87
N GLY A 76 -1.49 26.93 -5.23
CA GLY A 76 -0.34 26.21 -5.81
C GLY A 76 -0.80 25.20 -6.86
N LYS A 77 0.04 24.84 -7.84
CA LYS A 77 -0.29 23.84 -8.88
C LYS A 77 -0.36 22.44 -8.25
N PRO A 78 -1.55 21.90 -7.91
CA PRO A 78 -1.67 20.69 -7.08
C PRO A 78 -1.19 19.43 -7.82
N THR A 79 -1.20 19.48 -9.15
CA THR A 79 -0.97 18.35 -10.06
C THR A 79 0.47 17.85 -10.04
N GLU A 80 1.46 18.73 -9.77
CA GLU A 80 2.87 18.32 -9.73
C GLU A 80 3.22 17.57 -8.44
N ALA A 81 2.69 17.99 -7.29
CA ALA A 81 2.91 17.34 -6.00
C ALA A 81 2.27 15.94 -5.92
N ILE A 82 1.25 15.68 -6.74
CA ILE A 82 0.51 14.40 -6.78
C ILE A 82 1.05 13.47 -7.89
N ARG A 83 2.07 13.88 -8.66
CA ARG A 83 2.74 12.98 -9.62
C ARG A 83 3.64 12.01 -8.84
N GLY A 84 3.25 10.74 -8.78
CA GLY A 84 3.90 9.77 -7.89
C GLY A 84 5.38 9.52 -8.17
N GLY A 85 5.80 9.52 -9.43
CA GLY A 85 7.13 9.08 -9.83
C GLY A 85 7.38 7.60 -9.53
N SER A 86 8.65 7.19 -9.54
CA SER A 86 9.01 5.77 -9.47
C SER A 86 8.47 5.06 -8.22
N VAL A 87 7.83 3.90 -8.40
CA VAL A 87 7.36 3.04 -7.30
C VAL A 87 8.56 2.45 -6.56
N LYS A 88 8.63 2.74 -5.26
CA LYS A 88 9.71 2.27 -4.38
C LYS A 88 9.31 1.05 -3.56
N GLN A 89 8.05 0.97 -3.13
CA GLN A 89 7.56 -0.13 -2.31
C GLN A 89 6.07 -0.37 -2.52
N VAL A 90 5.65 -1.62 -2.38
CA VAL A 90 4.24 -2.04 -2.31
C VAL A 90 4.09 -2.94 -1.09
N ASN A 91 3.17 -2.60 -0.19
CA ASN A 91 2.92 -3.35 1.03
C ASN A 91 1.42 -3.51 1.29
N PHE A 92 0.94 -4.73 1.48
CA PHE A 92 -0.31 -5.00 2.18
C PHE A 92 -0.20 -4.50 3.62
N TYR A 93 -1.31 -3.98 4.14
CA TYR A 93 -1.43 -3.42 5.46
C TYR A 93 -2.83 -3.72 6.01
N ASP A 94 -2.89 -4.71 6.90
CA ASP A 94 -4.06 -5.06 7.68
C ASP A 94 -3.66 -5.83 8.94
N ASP A 95 -4.66 -6.32 9.67
CA ASP A 95 -4.45 -7.00 10.94
C ASP A 95 -3.67 -8.31 10.78
N ASP A 96 -3.90 -9.07 9.70
CA ASP A 96 -3.23 -10.33 9.42
C ASP A 96 -1.76 -10.10 9.06
N VAL A 97 -1.48 -9.13 8.18
CA VAL A 97 -0.09 -8.76 7.83
C VAL A 97 0.70 -8.36 9.07
N ARG A 98 0.12 -7.53 9.93
CA ARG A 98 0.78 -7.10 11.16
C ARG A 98 0.98 -8.23 12.16
N PHE A 99 -0.03 -9.09 12.33
CA PHE A 99 0.07 -10.26 13.20
C PHE A 99 1.26 -11.13 12.78
N TRP A 100 1.34 -11.48 11.50
CA TRP A 100 2.42 -12.32 10.98
C TRP A 100 3.79 -11.64 11.03
N GLN A 101 3.88 -10.34 10.73
CA GLN A 101 5.13 -9.59 10.87
C GLN A 101 5.63 -9.58 12.33
N ASN A 102 4.75 -9.31 13.28
CA ASN A 102 5.09 -9.32 14.70
C ASN A 102 5.50 -10.71 15.19
N TRP A 103 4.81 -11.75 14.72
CA TRP A 103 5.18 -13.13 15.01
C TRP A 103 6.59 -13.45 14.51
N HIS A 104 6.89 -13.20 13.24
CA HIS A 104 8.23 -13.43 12.67
C HIS A 104 9.32 -12.66 13.44
N ASN A 105 9.08 -11.40 13.78
CA ASN A 105 10.04 -10.59 14.54
C ASN A 105 10.30 -11.14 15.94
N ARG A 106 9.25 -11.58 16.65
CA ARG A 106 9.39 -12.19 17.99
C ARG A 106 10.12 -13.53 17.94
N SER A 107 9.79 -14.37 16.96
CA SER A 107 10.49 -15.64 16.74
C SER A 107 11.98 -15.40 16.44
N ALA A 108 12.30 -14.45 15.57
CA ALA A 108 13.70 -14.10 15.28
C ALA A 108 14.45 -13.55 16.50
N ALA A 109 13.79 -12.74 17.33
CA ALA A 109 14.39 -12.19 18.55
C ALA A 109 14.62 -13.24 19.65
N ALA A 110 13.76 -14.26 19.74
CA ALA A 110 13.90 -15.35 20.70
C ALA A 110 15.14 -16.23 20.43
N GLU A 111 15.57 -16.32 19.18
CA GLU A 111 16.78 -17.06 18.77
C GLU A 111 18.09 -16.28 19.01
N ALA A 112 18.02 -15.02 19.45
CA ALA A 112 19.21 -14.19 19.67
C ALA A 112 19.87 -14.50 21.03
N PRO A 113 21.20 -14.76 21.09
CA PRO A 113 21.89 -15.30 22.26
C PRO A 113 21.94 -14.41 23.52
N THR A 114 21.44 -13.17 23.46
CA THR A 114 21.43 -12.19 24.57
C THR A 114 20.05 -11.61 24.89
N ALA A 115 18.96 -12.23 24.44
CA ALA A 115 17.61 -11.72 24.67
C ALA A 115 17.19 -11.80 26.15
N VAL A 116 17.41 -10.72 26.90
CA VAL A 116 16.72 -10.49 28.18
C VAL A 116 15.24 -10.34 27.85
N HIS A 117 14.41 -11.29 28.27
CA HIS A 117 12.97 -11.32 28.03
C HIS A 117 12.25 -10.17 28.79
N THR A 118 12.39 -8.94 28.33
CA THR A 118 11.44 -7.89 28.67
C THR A 118 10.25 -8.03 27.72
N SER A 119 9.23 -8.77 28.16
CA SER A 119 7.92 -8.76 27.51
C SER A 119 7.29 -7.38 27.75
N SER A 120 7.75 -6.37 27.02
CA SER A 120 7.06 -5.09 26.99
C SER A 120 5.70 -5.33 26.35
N PHE A 121 4.66 -5.16 27.16
CA PHE A 121 3.28 -5.20 26.71
C PHE A 121 3.06 -3.99 25.81
N SER A 122 3.39 -4.12 24.52
CA SER A 122 3.05 -3.12 23.53
C SER A 122 1.54 -3.09 23.43
N SER A 123 0.92 -1.91 23.60
CA SER A 123 -0.50 -1.72 23.33
C SER A 123 -0.86 -2.37 21.99
N PRO A 124 -1.99 -3.10 21.89
CA PRO A 124 -2.40 -3.68 20.62
C PRO A 124 -2.49 -2.57 19.58
N ALA A 125 -1.83 -2.77 18.43
CA ALA A 125 -1.94 -1.83 17.33
C ALA A 125 -3.43 -1.67 16.96
N PRO A 126 -3.88 -0.45 16.63
CA PRO A 126 -5.25 -0.22 16.22
C PRO A 126 -5.63 -1.12 15.05
N SER A 127 -6.70 -1.87 15.27
CA SER A 127 -7.27 -2.78 14.28
C SER A 127 -7.73 -2.00 13.05
N THR A 128 -7.49 -2.59 11.88
CA THR A 128 -8.03 -2.14 10.60
C THR A 128 -9.53 -2.44 10.45
N LYS A 129 -10.16 -3.10 11.43
CA LYS A 129 -11.60 -3.43 11.51
C LYS A 129 -12.11 -4.13 10.25
N GLY A 130 -11.35 -5.11 9.75
CA GLY A 130 -11.69 -5.89 8.56
C GLY A 130 -11.43 -5.18 7.23
N ARG A 131 -10.71 -4.06 7.22
CA ARG A 131 -10.27 -3.39 6.00
C ARG A 131 -8.90 -3.91 5.58
N HIS A 132 -8.74 -4.11 4.29
CA HIS A 132 -7.49 -4.56 3.70
C HIS A 132 -6.88 -3.43 2.90
N PHE A 133 -5.80 -2.84 3.40
CA PHE A 133 -5.13 -1.76 2.69
C PHE A 133 -3.94 -2.28 1.88
N LEU A 134 -3.73 -1.68 0.72
CA LEU A 134 -2.47 -1.72 0.00
C LEU A 134 -1.86 -0.32 0.06
N VAL A 135 -0.63 -0.24 0.54
CA VAL A 135 0.17 0.99 0.58
C VAL A 135 1.21 0.92 -0.53
N ILE A 136 1.14 1.90 -1.45
CA ILE A 136 2.07 2.03 -2.58
C ILE A 136 2.91 3.28 -2.35
N CYS A 137 4.19 3.10 -2.03
CA CYS A 137 5.12 4.20 -1.84
C CYS A 137 5.78 4.51 -3.17
N CYS A 138 5.50 5.69 -3.71
CA CYS A 138 6.16 6.26 -4.89
C CYS A 138 7.20 7.29 -4.44
N LEU A 139 8.01 7.78 -5.38
CA LEU A 139 9.06 8.77 -5.09
C LEU A 139 8.53 10.04 -4.41
N ASN A 140 7.35 10.53 -4.84
CA ASN A 140 6.80 11.81 -4.43
C ASN A 140 5.45 11.71 -3.69
N LYS A 141 4.87 10.51 -3.54
CA LYS A 141 3.61 10.31 -2.81
C LYS A 141 3.48 8.88 -2.31
N ALA A 142 2.65 8.67 -1.31
CA ALA A 142 2.10 7.35 -0.98
C ALA A 142 0.65 7.25 -1.47
N ILE A 143 0.21 6.07 -1.87
CA ILE A 143 -1.19 5.77 -2.19
C ILE A 143 -1.67 4.75 -1.16
N PHE A 144 -2.72 5.11 -0.41
CA PHE A 144 -3.43 4.20 0.48
C PHE A 144 -4.68 3.71 -0.23
N LEU A 145 -4.67 2.45 -0.67
CA LEU A 145 -5.76 1.81 -1.39
C LEU A 145 -6.50 0.85 -0.46
N ASP A 146 -7.77 1.09 -0.22
CA ASP A 146 -8.67 0.13 0.43
C ASP A 146 -9.16 -0.88 -0.61
N LEU A 147 -8.73 -2.13 -0.49
CA LEU A 147 -9.09 -3.22 -1.41
C LEU A 147 -10.53 -3.72 -1.23
N VAL A 148 -11.21 -3.34 -0.13
CA VAL A 148 -12.62 -3.67 0.09
C VAL A 148 -13.50 -2.67 -0.65
N THR A 149 -13.23 -1.38 -0.49
CA THR A 149 -14.04 -0.31 -1.11
C THR A 149 -13.54 0.13 -2.49
N MET A 150 -12.38 -0.37 -2.91
CA MET A 150 -11.66 0.04 -4.14
C MET A 150 -11.35 1.54 -4.21
N ARG A 151 -11.31 2.21 -3.05
CA ARG A 151 -11.01 3.64 -2.93
C ARG A 151 -9.56 3.84 -2.57
N GLY A 152 -8.89 4.73 -3.30
CA GLY A 152 -7.51 5.12 -3.05
C GLY A 152 -7.41 6.58 -2.62
N ARG A 153 -6.52 6.86 -1.68
CA ARG A 153 -6.12 8.21 -1.27
C ARG A 153 -4.65 8.43 -1.58
N ASP A 154 -4.35 9.47 -2.35
CA ASP A 154 -2.99 9.91 -2.62
C ASP A 154 -2.57 10.88 -1.51
N VAL A 155 -1.44 10.60 -0.87
CA VAL A 155 -0.84 11.44 0.17
C VAL A 155 0.53 11.91 -0.35
N PRO A 156 0.66 13.19 -0.74
CA PRO A 156 1.93 13.75 -1.18
C PRO A 156 3.03 13.55 -0.13
N LYS A 157 4.26 13.32 -0.60
CA LYS A 157 5.41 13.12 0.28
C LYS A 157 5.61 14.28 1.26
N GLN A 158 5.32 15.52 0.84
CA GLN A 158 5.39 16.71 1.70
C GLN A 158 4.46 16.64 2.92
N GLU A 159 3.35 15.89 2.85
CA GLU A 159 2.44 15.70 3.99
C GLU A 159 2.94 14.61 4.95
N LEU A 160 3.83 13.72 4.48
CA LEU A 160 4.45 12.65 5.25
C LEU A 160 5.78 13.09 5.87
N ASP A 161 6.55 13.93 5.17
CA ASP A 161 7.82 14.46 5.64
C ASP A 161 7.57 15.32 6.91
N ASN A 162 8.32 15.03 7.98
CA ASN A 162 8.31 15.75 9.27
C ASN A 162 7.03 15.65 10.12
N LYS A 163 6.08 14.77 9.80
CA LYS A 163 5.00 14.40 10.72
C LYS A 163 5.24 12.99 11.22
N SER A 164 5.51 12.82 12.51
CA SER A 164 5.17 11.57 13.18
C SER A 164 3.66 11.39 13.00
N LEU A 165 3.27 10.45 12.14
CA LEU A 165 1.87 10.06 11.99
C LEU A 165 1.44 9.43 13.33
N HIS A 166 1.04 10.28 14.27
CA HIS A 166 0.32 9.88 15.47
C HIS A 166 -1.10 9.55 15.00
N TRP A 167 -1.30 8.31 14.55
CA TRP A 167 -2.62 7.69 14.45
C TRP A 167 -2.88 6.84 15.68
#